data_AF-A0A0P0HZQ9-F1
#
_entry.id   AF-A0A0P0HZQ9-F1
#
_cell.length_a   1.000
_cell.length_b   1.000
_cell.length_c   1.000
_cell.angle_alpha   90.00
_cell.angle_beta   90.00
_cell.angle_gamma   90.00
#
_symmetry.space_group_name_H-M   'P 1'
#
loop_
_entity.id
_entity.type
_entity.pdbx_description
1 polymer ?
#
loop_
_entity_poly.entity_id
_entity_poly.type
_entity_poly.pdbx_seq_one_letter_code
_entity_poly.pdbx_strand_id
1 'polypeptide(L)'
;VLDAMHEEIDAVGAGAGGTRNISGTTRSAVDLEAELASWHQKDAALLFTSGYVGNEATLSTLQKILPDLIIFSDALNHASMIEGIRHGGGPRHVFRHNDLEHLESLLAAAPADAPKLIAFESVYSMDGDIADLAGTIALAEKYGAMTYL
;
A
#
# COMPACT_ATOMS: atom_id res chain seq x y z
N VAL A 1 20.92 -16.01 1.31
CA VAL A 1 20.94 -14.61 0.84
C VAL A 1 22.26 -14.29 0.16
N LEU A 2 23.42 -14.35 0.84
CA LEU A 2 24.72 -13.99 0.23
C LEU A 2 25.06 -14.82 -1.01
N ASP A 3 24.87 -16.15 -0.96
CA ASP A 3 25.18 -17.02 -2.11
C ASP A 3 24.33 -16.66 -3.34
N ALA A 4 23.03 -16.45 -3.16
CA ALA A 4 22.14 -16.02 -4.25
C ALA A 4 22.53 -14.65 -4.84
N MET A 5 23.06 -13.73 -4.01
CA MET A 5 23.58 -12.45 -4.51
C MET A 5 24.85 -12.65 -5.35
N HIS A 6 25.78 -13.51 -4.91
CA HIS A 6 27.00 -13.80 -5.66
C HIS A 6 26.69 -14.47 -7.00
N GLU A 7 25.82 -15.48 -7.00
CA GLU A 7 25.38 -16.19 -8.20
C GLU A 7 24.73 -15.25 -9.23
N GLU A 8 23.83 -14.35 -8.78
CA GLU A 8 23.18 -13.38 -9.66
C GLU A 8 24.19 -12.40 -10.28
N ILE A 9 25.12 -11.88 -9.47
CA ILE A 9 26.16 -10.95 -9.96
C ILE A 9 27.03 -11.62 -11.02
N ASP A 10 27.44 -12.88 -10.78
CA ASP A 10 28.24 -13.64 -11.75
C ASP A 10 27.47 -13.92 -13.05
N ALA A 11 26.14 -14.10 -12.97
CA ALA A 11 25.30 -14.43 -14.12
C ALA A 11 24.87 -13.22 -14.96
N VAL A 12 24.47 -12.10 -14.33
CA VAL A 12 23.83 -10.96 -15.02
C VAL A 12 24.50 -9.62 -14.75
N GLY A 13 25.54 -9.58 -13.91
CA GLY A 13 26.28 -8.36 -13.58
C GLY A 13 25.63 -7.51 -12.49
N ALA A 14 26.06 -6.26 -12.38
CA ALA A 14 25.77 -5.42 -11.21
C ALA A 14 24.35 -4.83 -11.15
N GLY A 15 23.58 -4.87 -12.24
CA GLY A 15 22.23 -4.30 -12.25
C GLY A 15 21.48 -4.51 -13.56
N ALA A 16 20.18 -4.24 -13.55
CA ALA A 16 19.29 -4.52 -14.67
C ALA A 16 19.54 -3.65 -15.93
N GLY A 17 20.23 -2.52 -15.79
CA GLY A 17 20.62 -1.67 -16.94
C GLY A 17 19.47 -0.95 -17.67
N GLY A 18 18.25 -0.97 -17.13
CA GLY A 18 17.08 -0.34 -17.77
C GLY A 18 15.85 -0.28 -16.87
N THR A 19 14.76 0.27 -17.39
CA THR A 19 13.45 0.29 -16.69
C THR A 19 12.68 -1.00 -16.97
N ARG A 20 11.60 -1.28 -16.23
CA ARG A 20 10.76 -2.46 -16.50
C ARG A 20 10.30 -2.57 -17.95
N ASN A 21 10.02 -1.44 -18.60
CA ASN A 21 9.59 -1.38 -20.00
C ASN A 21 10.75 -1.52 -21.01
N ILE A 22 11.98 -1.13 -20.64
CA ILE A 22 13.14 -1.10 -21.55
C ILE A 22 14.27 -1.86 -20.87
N SER A 23 14.47 -3.12 -21.28
CA SER A 23 15.55 -4.05 -20.86
C SER A 23 15.71 -4.36 -19.37
N GLY A 24 14.96 -3.72 -18.46
CA GLY A 24 15.13 -3.86 -17.01
C GLY A 24 14.22 -4.87 -16.31
N THR A 25 13.36 -5.60 -17.02
CA THR A 25 12.62 -6.72 -16.42
C THR A 25 13.48 -7.97 -16.48
N THR A 26 14.11 -8.33 -15.36
CA THR A 26 14.94 -9.53 -15.21
C THR A 26 14.10 -10.72 -14.75
N ARG A 27 14.65 -11.94 -14.91
CA ARG A 27 14.01 -13.16 -14.38
C ARG A 27 13.81 -13.08 -12.86
N SER A 28 14.82 -12.63 -12.15
CA SER A 28 14.83 -12.50 -10.68
C SER A 28 13.79 -11.50 -10.17
N ALA A 29 13.51 -10.43 -10.92
CA ALA A 29 12.42 -9.51 -10.58
C ALA A 29 11.05 -10.18 -10.70
N VAL A 30 10.82 -10.96 -11.77
CA VAL A 30 9.55 -11.67 -11.99
C VAL A 30 9.36 -12.80 -10.97
N ASP A 31 10.41 -13.56 -10.66
CA ASP A 31 10.34 -14.63 -9.67
C ASP A 31 10.07 -14.08 -8.26
N LEU A 32 10.69 -12.96 -7.89
CA LEU A 32 10.41 -12.29 -6.62
C LEU A 32 8.98 -11.74 -6.55
N GLU A 33 8.44 -11.19 -7.64
CA GLU A 33 7.02 -10.80 -7.71
C GLU A 33 6.09 -12.01 -7.48
N ALA A 34 6.39 -13.14 -8.11
CA ALA A 34 5.61 -14.37 -7.92
C ALA A 34 5.71 -14.92 -6.48
N GLU A 35 6.91 -14.89 -5.88
CA GLU A 35 7.13 -15.33 -4.51
C GLU A 35 6.38 -14.44 -3.50
N LEU A 36 6.44 -13.12 -3.67
CA LEU A 36 5.68 -12.18 -2.83
C LEU A 36 4.17 -12.37 -2.97
N ALA A 37 3.68 -12.55 -4.20
CA ALA A 37 2.26 -12.83 -4.44
C ALA A 37 1.82 -14.12 -3.72
N SER A 38 2.62 -15.19 -3.83
CA SER A 38 2.37 -16.45 -3.14
C SER A 38 2.41 -16.30 -1.62
N TRP A 39 3.39 -15.57 -1.08
CA TRP A 39 3.54 -15.35 0.36
C TRP A 39 2.34 -14.63 0.96
N HIS A 40 1.85 -13.60 0.26
CA HIS A 40 0.68 -12.82 0.69
C HIS A 40 -0.66 -13.43 0.26
N GLN A 41 -0.65 -14.59 -0.41
CA GLN A 41 -1.85 -15.25 -0.95
C GLN A 41 -2.68 -14.30 -1.83
N LYS A 42 -2.01 -13.58 -2.72
CA LYS A 42 -2.61 -12.67 -3.70
C LYS A 42 -2.34 -13.16 -5.12
N ASP A 43 -3.18 -12.74 -6.06
CA ASP A 43 -3.05 -13.13 -7.46
C ASP A 43 -1.78 -12.56 -8.12
N ALA A 44 -1.28 -11.41 -7.62
CA ALA A 44 -0.10 -10.75 -8.15
C ALA A 44 0.59 -9.88 -7.08
N ALA A 45 1.86 -9.55 -7.32
CA ALA A 45 2.62 -8.52 -6.63
C ALA A 45 3.39 -7.66 -7.65
N LEU A 46 3.79 -6.47 -7.23
CA LEU A 46 4.54 -5.53 -8.07
C LEU A 46 5.71 -4.94 -7.28
N LEU A 47 6.92 -5.05 -7.82
CA LEU A 47 8.11 -4.51 -7.18
C LEU A 47 8.29 -3.02 -7.44
N PHE A 48 8.69 -2.32 -6.38
CA PHE A 48 9.18 -0.95 -6.42
C PHE A 48 10.58 -0.88 -5.81
N THR A 49 11.27 0.23 -6.01
CA THR A 49 12.64 0.43 -5.51
C THR A 49 12.72 0.54 -3.98
N SER A 50 11.60 0.80 -3.30
CA SER A 50 11.48 0.81 -1.84
C SER A 50 10.02 0.74 -1.42
N GLY A 51 9.77 0.40 -0.15
CA GLY A 51 8.43 0.50 0.45
C GLY A 51 7.88 1.93 0.45
N TYR A 52 8.76 2.94 0.52
CA TYR A 52 8.35 4.34 0.39
C TYR A 52 7.71 4.60 -0.97
N VAL A 53 8.40 4.22 -2.06
CA VAL A 53 7.92 4.43 -3.42
C VAL A 53 6.69 3.55 -3.70
N GLY A 54 6.63 2.34 -3.15
CA GLY A 54 5.45 1.48 -3.27
C GLY A 54 4.19 2.12 -2.68
N ASN A 55 4.29 2.70 -1.47
CA ASN A 55 3.20 3.44 -0.83
C ASN A 55 2.82 4.69 -1.62
N GLU A 56 3.81 5.51 -1.95
CA GLU A 56 3.61 6.79 -2.61
C GLU A 56 2.98 6.61 -4.01
N ALA A 57 3.50 5.68 -4.81
CA ALA A 57 3.01 5.40 -6.15
C ALA A 57 1.61 4.78 -6.13
N THR A 58 1.35 3.81 -5.25
CA THR A 58 0.04 3.13 -5.20
C THR A 58 -1.07 4.07 -4.77
N LEU A 59 -0.90 4.77 -3.64
CA LEU A 59 -1.95 5.63 -3.08
C LEU A 59 -2.23 6.86 -3.95
N SER A 60 -1.20 7.44 -4.58
CA SER A 60 -1.37 8.55 -5.51
C SER A 60 -2.02 8.11 -6.82
N THR A 61 -1.69 6.91 -7.32
CA THR A 61 -2.27 6.36 -8.56
C THR A 61 -3.72 5.95 -8.36
N LEU A 62 -4.08 5.31 -7.25
CA LEU A 62 -5.46 4.91 -6.94
C LEU A 62 -6.42 6.09 -7.01
N GLN A 63 -6.06 7.24 -6.44
CA GLN A 63 -6.89 8.46 -6.52
C GLN A 63 -7.02 9.03 -7.94
N LYS A 64 -6.01 8.80 -8.81
CA LYS A 64 -6.05 9.25 -10.21
C LYS A 64 -6.90 8.35 -11.09
N ILE A 65 -6.93 7.04 -10.80
CA ILE A 65 -7.64 6.05 -11.63
C ILE A 65 -9.05 5.71 -11.11
N LEU A 66 -9.34 5.99 -9.84
CA LEU A 66 -10.66 5.86 -9.23
C LEU A 66 -11.22 7.26 -8.92
N PRO A 67 -12.06 7.82 -9.81
CA PRO A 67 -12.70 9.11 -9.57
C PRO A 67 -13.42 9.14 -8.22
N ASP A 68 -13.32 10.27 -7.54
CA ASP A 68 -13.99 10.55 -6.26
C ASP A 68 -13.60 9.61 -5.10
N LEU A 69 -12.48 8.88 -5.21
CA LEU A 69 -11.95 8.04 -4.14
C LEU A 69 -11.67 8.85 -2.88
N ILE A 70 -12.36 8.50 -1.79
CA ILE A 70 -12.14 9.07 -0.46
C ILE A 70 -11.20 8.16 0.33
N ILE A 71 -10.04 8.70 0.73
CA ILE A 71 -9.08 7.96 1.56
C ILE A 71 -9.23 8.33 3.05
N PHE A 72 -9.38 7.32 3.91
CA PHE A 72 -9.39 7.44 5.37
C PHE A 72 -8.03 6.97 5.88
N SER A 73 -7.21 7.88 6.39
CA SER A 73 -5.84 7.62 6.85
C SER A 73 -5.76 7.64 8.36
N ASP A 74 -5.08 6.66 8.95
CA ASP A 74 -4.69 6.75 10.36
C ASP A 74 -3.77 7.97 10.56
N ALA A 75 -3.88 8.63 11.72
CA ALA A 75 -3.10 9.82 12.06
C ALA A 75 -1.59 9.57 12.17
N LEU A 76 -1.16 8.35 12.47
CA LEU A 76 0.24 7.96 12.63
C LEU A 76 0.80 7.15 11.46
N ASN A 77 0.07 7.09 10.34
CA ASN A 77 0.58 6.44 9.13
C ASN A 77 1.96 7.00 8.72
N HIS A 78 2.79 6.11 8.19
CA HIS A 78 4.13 6.40 7.74
C HIS A 78 4.14 7.54 6.70
N ALA A 79 5.20 8.35 6.72
CA ALA A 79 5.34 9.51 5.85
C ALA A 79 5.11 9.18 4.36
N SER A 80 5.55 8.01 3.90
CA SER A 80 5.31 7.57 2.51
C SER A 80 3.83 7.44 2.15
N MET A 81 2.98 6.99 3.07
CA MET A 81 1.55 6.87 2.85
C MET A 81 0.92 8.27 2.81
N ILE A 82 1.31 9.13 3.75
CA ILE A 82 0.86 10.52 3.80
C ILE A 82 1.19 11.26 2.50
N GLU A 83 2.43 11.13 2.01
CA GLU A 83 2.87 11.78 0.77
C GLU A 83 2.15 11.20 -0.46
N GLY A 84 1.96 9.88 -0.54
CA GLY A 84 1.16 9.26 -1.61
C GLY A 84 -0.29 9.77 -1.64
N ILE A 85 -0.93 9.86 -0.47
CA ILE A 85 -2.29 10.38 -0.35
C ILE A 85 -2.34 11.86 -0.77
N ARG A 86 -1.38 12.68 -0.33
CA ARG A 86 -1.30 14.10 -0.71
C ARG A 86 -1.06 14.30 -2.21
N HIS A 87 -0.14 13.55 -2.80
CA HIS A 87 0.18 13.62 -4.23
C HIS A 87 -0.96 13.15 -5.14
N GLY A 88 -1.86 12.29 -4.63
CA GLY A 88 -3.07 11.92 -5.35
C GLY A 88 -4.09 13.07 -5.47
N GLY A 89 -4.09 14.02 -4.53
CA GLY A 89 -4.89 15.25 -4.60
C GLY A 89 -6.40 15.10 -4.42
N GLY A 90 -6.88 13.89 -4.12
CA GLY A 90 -8.30 13.58 -3.89
C GLY A 90 -8.78 13.83 -2.46
N PRO A 91 -10.08 13.59 -2.21
CA PRO A 91 -10.67 13.75 -0.89
C PRO A 91 -10.06 12.78 0.12
N ARG A 92 -9.79 13.29 1.34
CA ARG A 92 -9.23 12.48 2.42
C ARG A 92 -9.74 12.91 3.78
N HIS A 93 -9.83 11.96 4.70
CA HIS A 93 -10.07 12.18 6.12
C HIS A 93 -8.98 11.51 6.94
N VAL A 94 -8.54 12.16 8.02
CA VAL A 94 -7.59 11.58 8.96
C VAL A 94 -8.37 11.17 10.21
N PHE A 95 -8.39 9.88 10.51
CA PHE A 95 -8.99 9.38 11.74
C PHE A 95 -7.95 9.36 12.87
N ARG A 96 -8.41 9.33 14.12
CA ARG A 96 -7.52 9.37 15.28
C ARG A 96 -6.85 8.00 15.37
N HIS A 97 -5.59 7.99 15.78
CA HIS A 97 -4.81 6.78 15.79
C HIS A 97 -5.51 5.63 16.55
N ASN A 98 -5.70 4.49 15.88
CA ASN A 98 -6.38 3.30 16.43
C ASN A 98 -7.81 3.54 16.95
N ASP A 99 -8.48 4.62 16.53
CA ASP A 99 -9.82 4.99 16.97
C ASP A 99 -10.88 4.58 15.93
N LEU A 100 -11.39 3.35 16.07
CA LEU A 100 -12.41 2.79 15.17
C LEU A 100 -13.75 3.53 15.25
N GLU A 101 -14.10 4.12 16.39
CA GLU A 101 -15.33 4.92 16.51
C GLU A 101 -15.21 6.20 15.67
N HIS A 102 -14.05 6.86 15.68
CA HIS A 102 -13.80 8.01 14.83
C HIS A 102 -13.80 7.62 13.35
N LEU A 103 -13.12 6.53 13.00
CA LEU A 103 -13.13 6.00 11.63
C LEU A 103 -14.56 5.72 11.15
N GLU A 104 -15.37 5.04 11.96
CA GLU A 104 -16.78 4.76 11.64
C GLU A 104 -17.59 6.05 11.45
N SER A 105 -17.39 7.06 12.31
CA SER A 105 -18.08 8.35 12.18
C SER A 105 -17.76 9.05 10.85
N LEU A 106 -16.51 8.96 10.39
CA LEU A 106 -16.07 9.54 9.13
C LEU A 106 -16.61 8.76 7.93
N LEU A 107 -16.59 7.41 8.01
CA LEU A 107 -17.17 6.53 6.99
C LEU A 107 -18.67 6.75 6.83
N ALA A 108 -19.40 6.90 7.93
CA ALA A 108 -20.85 7.13 7.94
C ALA A 108 -21.24 8.52 7.40
N ALA A 109 -20.36 9.51 7.53
CA ALA A 109 -20.58 10.86 6.99
C ALA A 109 -20.26 10.98 5.49
N ALA A 110 -19.49 10.04 4.93
CA ALA A 110 -19.13 10.04 3.52
C ALA A 110 -20.32 9.58 2.63
N PRO A 111 -20.38 10.03 1.36
CA PRO A 111 -21.40 9.55 0.42
C PRO A 111 -21.40 8.02 0.31
N ALA A 112 -22.58 7.41 0.37
CA ALA A 112 -22.72 5.96 0.40
C ALA A 112 -22.13 5.30 -0.86
N ASP A 113 -22.31 5.93 -2.02
CA ASP A 113 -21.89 5.48 -3.36
C ASP A 113 -20.45 5.86 -3.73
N ALA A 114 -19.79 6.74 -2.96
CA ALA A 114 -18.40 7.09 -3.23
C ALA A 114 -17.48 5.87 -3.01
N PRO A 115 -16.45 5.67 -3.85
CA PRO A 115 -15.41 4.69 -3.58
C PRO A 115 -14.59 5.13 -2.36
N LYS A 116 -14.29 4.19 -1.46
CA LYS A 116 -13.63 4.45 -0.17
C LYS A 116 -12.42 3.55 -0.02
N LEU A 117 -11.35 4.06 0.59
CA LEU A 117 -10.15 3.31 0.96
C LEU A 117 -9.74 3.64 2.38
N ILE A 118 -9.59 2.62 3.23
CA ILE A 118 -9.03 2.76 4.57
C ILE A 118 -7.54 2.40 4.50
N ALA A 119 -6.66 3.35 4.80
CA ALA A 119 -5.21 3.17 4.78
C ALA A 119 -4.67 3.22 6.22
N PHE A 120 -4.01 2.13 6.65
CA PHE A 120 -3.50 1.95 8.01
C PHE A 120 -2.30 1.00 8.01
N GLU A 121 -1.57 0.91 9.13
CA GLU A 121 -0.44 -0.01 9.29
C GLU A 121 -0.83 -1.19 10.18
N SER A 122 -0.23 -2.36 9.95
CA SER A 122 -0.43 -3.52 10.82
C SER A 122 0.25 -3.34 12.17
N VAL A 123 1.49 -2.83 12.14
CA VAL A 123 2.32 -2.51 13.31
C VAL A 123 2.95 -1.15 13.10
N TYR A 124 2.72 -0.20 14.00
CA TYR A 124 3.25 1.15 13.88
C TYR A 124 4.69 1.20 14.39
N SER A 125 5.63 1.54 13.51
CA SER A 125 7.08 1.34 13.75
C SER A 125 7.67 2.06 14.98
N MET A 126 7.10 3.20 15.38
CA MET A 126 7.65 4.02 16.48
C MET A 126 7.16 3.54 17.86
N ASP A 127 5.86 3.24 17.97
CA ASP A 127 5.23 2.87 19.24
C ASP A 127 5.09 1.35 19.40
N GLY A 128 5.20 0.59 18.30
CA GLY A 128 5.15 -0.87 18.27
C GLY A 128 3.77 -1.46 18.54
N ASP A 129 2.74 -0.63 18.55
CA ASP A 129 1.36 -1.05 18.76
C ASP A 129 0.72 -1.55 17.45
N ILE A 130 -0.38 -2.29 17.61
CA ILE A 130 -0.97 -3.13 16.57
C ILE A 130 -2.38 -2.64 16.28
N ALA A 131 -2.71 -2.45 15.00
CA ALA A 131 -4.06 -2.09 14.60
C ALA A 131 -5.07 -3.23 14.82
N ASP A 132 -6.31 -2.89 15.19
CA ASP A 132 -7.42 -3.84 15.16
C ASP A 132 -7.82 -4.14 13.70
N LEU A 133 -7.13 -5.11 13.10
CA LEU A 133 -7.35 -5.57 11.73
C LEU A 133 -8.79 -6.08 11.54
N ALA A 134 -9.33 -6.83 12.50
CA ALA A 134 -10.66 -7.41 12.40
C ALA A 134 -11.74 -6.33 12.44
N GLY A 135 -11.63 -5.38 13.38
CA GLY A 135 -12.53 -4.22 13.46
C GLY A 135 -12.43 -3.32 12.23
N THR A 136 -11.22 -3.07 11.73
CA THR A 136 -11.00 -2.26 10.52
C THR A 136 -11.61 -2.91 9.28
N ILE A 137 -11.42 -4.22 9.10
CA ILE A 137 -12.03 -4.98 7.99
C ILE A 137 -13.56 -5.00 8.12
N ALA A 138 -14.10 -5.19 9.32
CA ALA A 138 -15.54 -5.16 9.54
C ALA A 138 -16.17 -3.80 9.17
N LEU A 139 -15.48 -2.69 9.47
CA LEU A 139 -15.89 -1.36 9.02
C LEU A 139 -15.75 -1.21 7.50
N ALA A 140 -14.68 -1.73 6.91
CA ALA A 140 -14.49 -1.69 5.46
C ALA A 140 -15.64 -2.41 4.73
N GLU A 141 -16.00 -3.61 5.17
CA GLU A 141 -17.13 -4.39 4.64
C GLU A 141 -18.47 -3.66 4.85
N LYS A 142 -18.71 -3.12 6.06
CA LYS A 142 -19.95 -2.40 6.40
C LYS A 142 -20.20 -1.17 5.52
N TYR A 143 -19.15 -0.43 5.18
CA TYR A 143 -19.25 0.84 4.45
C TYR A 143 -18.82 0.75 2.97
N GLY A 144 -18.53 -0.46 2.48
CA GLY A 144 -18.12 -0.70 1.10
C GLY A 144 -16.78 -0.04 0.76
N ALA A 145 -15.82 -0.10 1.68
CA ALA A 145 -14.48 0.43 1.49
C ALA A 145 -13.47 -0.70 1.17
N MET A 146 -12.46 -0.36 0.38
CA MET A 146 -11.24 -1.16 0.24
C MET A 146 -10.33 -0.93 1.46
N THR A 147 -9.44 -1.88 1.72
CA THR A 147 -8.37 -1.74 2.72
C THR A 147 -7.00 -1.67 2.03
N TYR A 148 -6.16 -0.75 2.51
CA TYR A 148 -4.75 -0.64 2.17
C TYR A 148 -3.95 -0.86 3.46
N LEU A 149 -3.16 -1.95 3.48
CA LEU A 149 -2.33 -2.40 4.60
C LEU A 149 -0.91 -2.64 4.12
#